data_AF-A0A966MI37-F1
#
_entry.id   AF-A0A966MI37-F1
#
_cell.length_a   1.000
_cell.length_b   1.000
_cell.length_c   1.000
_cell.angle_alpha   90.00
_cell.angle_beta   90.00
_cell.angle_gamma   90.00
#
_symmetry.space_group_name_H-M   'P 1'
#
loop_
_entity.id
_entity.type
_entity.pdbx_description
1 polymer ?
#
loop_
_entity_poly.entity_id
_entity_poly.type
_entity_poly.pdbx_seq_one_letter_code
_entity_poly.pdbx_strand_id
1 'polypeptide(L)'
;GSAPYLGGGFGHFYAYAPTKMAYPIDRFTMETKRQLDVLDRQLADHSYIAAEEYSIADIAIWAWYGQLVLGRLYDAAEFLDVTSYTHVMRWAKAIDDRPAVKRGRMVNRMSGAPQYQLHERHDASDFDTKTQDKIG
;
A
#
# COMPACT_ATOMS: atom_id res chain seq x y z
N GLY A 1 -8.64 -4.08 11.04
CA GLY A 1 -8.11 -4.55 9.75
C GLY A 1 -7.92 -3.38 8.82
N SER A 2 -6.93 -3.44 7.92
CA SER A 2 -6.49 -2.32 7.08
C SER A 2 -7.57 -1.80 6.14
N ALA A 3 -8.23 -2.68 5.38
CA ALA A 3 -9.22 -2.30 4.37
C ALA A 3 -10.39 -1.42 4.90
N PRO A 4 -11.10 -1.78 6.00
CA PRO A 4 -12.22 -0.96 6.47
C PRO A 4 -11.79 0.38 7.08
N TYR A 5 -10.66 0.46 7.80
CA TYR A 5 -10.24 1.69 8.47
C TYR A 5 -9.46 2.63 7.56
N LEU A 6 -8.48 2.10 6.81
CA LEU A 6 -7.69 2.89 5.88
C LEU A 6 -8.46 3.15 4.58
N GLY A 7 -9.02 2.11 3.94
CA GLY A 7 -9.71 2.26 2.66
C GLY A 7 -11.14 2.80 2.80
N GLY A 8 -11.98 2.10 3.55
CA GLY A 8 -13.39 2.47 3.76
C GLY A 8 -13.61 3.66 4.70
N GLY A 9 -12.65 3.94 5.58
CA GLY A 9 -12.64 5.09 6.47
C GLY A 9 -11.87 6.25 5.84
N PHE A 10 -10.56 6.32 6.13
CA PHE A 10 -9.73 7.46 5.74
C PHE A 10 -9.80 7.72 4.23
N GLY A 11 -9.50 6.73 3.39
CA GLY A 11 -9.49 6.84 1.94
C GLY A 11 -10.83 7.30 1.37
N HIS A 12 -11.94 6.76 1.88
CA HIS A 12 -13.28 7.20 1.46
C HIS A 12 -13.51 8.69 1.75
N PHE A 13 -13.39 9.11 3.01
CA PHE A 13 -13.70 10.48 3.42
C PHE A 13 -12.66 11.50 2.96
N TYR A 14 -11.40 11.10 2.84
CA TYR A 14 -10.30 11.95 2.38
C TYR A 14 -10.25 12.08 0.86
N ALA A 15 -10.41 10.99 0.09
CA ALA A 15 -10.17 11.01 -1.36
C ALA A 15 -11.45 10.95 -2.22
N TYR A 16 -12.49 10.23 -1.80
CA TYR A 16 -13.62 9.89 -2.69
C TYR A 16 -14.94 10.59 -2.36
N ALA A 17 -15.20 10.92 -1.10
CA ALA A 17 -16.47 11.54 -0.69
C ALA A 17 -16.70 12.86 -1.47
N PRO A 18 -17.93 13.11 -1.97
CA PRO A 18 -18.22 14.25 -2.83
C PRO A 18 -18.08 15.60 -2.12
N THR A 19 -18.11 15.59 -0.79
CA THR A 19 -17.92 16.77 0.06
C THR A 19 -16.95 16.45 1.20
N LYS A 20 -16.11 17.44 1.55
CA LYS A 20 -15.20 17.31 2.68
C LYS A 20 -15.96 17.50 3.98
N MET A 21 -15.90 16.50 4.86
CA MET A 21 -16.54 16.51 6.16
C MET A 21 -15.46 16.39 7.22
N ALA A 22 -15.26 17.45 8.01
CA ALA A 22 -14.16 17.52 8.98
C ALA A 22 -14.19 16.34 9.96
N TYR A 23 -15.34 16.08 10.60
CA TYR A 23 -15.46 15.02 11.61
C TYR A 23 -14.99 13.62 11.15
N PRO A 24 -15.51 13.03 10.05
CA PRO A 24 -15.05 11.71 9.63
C PRO A 24 -13.61 11.74 9.10
N ILE A 25 -13.16 12.82 8.46
CA ILE A 25 -11.76 12.95 8.05
C ILE A 25 -10.86 12.87 9.29
N ASP A 26 -11.07 13.75 10.27
CA ASP A 26 -10.26 13.81 11.49
C ASP A 26 -10.26 12.47 12.25
N ARG A 27 -11.45 11.86 12.38
CA ARG A 27 -11.61 10.55 13.05
C ARG A 27 -10.75 9.47 12.38
N PHE A 28 -10.87 9.30 11.07
CA PHE A 28 -10.19 8.21 10.38
C PHE A 28 -8.72 8.52 10.10
N THR A 29 -8.34 9.79 10.00
CA THR A 29 -6.95 10.24 10.00
C THR A 29 -6.26 9.88 11.31
N MET A 30 -6.88 10.20 12.45
CA MET A 30 -6.33 9.88 13.77
C MET A 30 -6.12 8.36 13.93
N GLU A 31 -7.12 7.55 13.55
CA GLU A 31 -7.00 6.08 13.63
C GLU A 31 -5.95 5.54 12.63
N THR A 32 -5.84 6.12 11.43
CA THR A 32 -4.81 5.71 10.45
C THR A 32 -3.41 6.00 10.96
N LYS A 33 -3.18 7.19 11.56
CA LYS A 33 -1.89 7.54 12.19
C LYS A 33 -1.60 6.62 13.39
N ARG A 34 -2.61 6.29 14.21
CA ARG A 34 -2.44 5.33 15.31
C ARG A 34 -2.06 3.93 14.80
N GLN A 35 -2.66 3.47 13.69
CA GLN A 35 -2.31 2.19 13.08
C GLN A 35 -0.89 2.21 12.51
N LEU A 36 -0.47 3.31 11.87
CA LEU A 36 0.91 3.50 11.43
C LEU A 36 1.89 3.49 12.60
N ASP A 37 1.58 4.17 13.72
CA ASP A 37 2.41 4.15 14.94
C ASP A 37 2.56 2.75 15.53
N VAL A 38 1.47 1.97 15.60
CA VAL A 38 1.53 0.57 16.06
C VAL A 38 2.45 -0.27 15.16
N LEU A 39 2.33 -0.10 13.83
CA LEU A 39 3.19 -0.81 12.88
C LEU A 39 4.65 -0.38 13.03
N ASP A 40 4.91 0.92 13.16
CA ASP A 40 6.26 1.46 13.26
C ASP A 40 6.98 0.94 14.51
N ARG A 41 6.29 0.93 15.65
CA ARG A 41 6.81 0.39 16.91
C ARG A 41 7.06 -1.11 16.83
N GLN A 42 6.16 -1.87 16.21
CA GLN A 42 6.37 -3.32 16.00
C GLN A 42 7.59 -3.58 15.11
N LEU A 43 7.74 -2.78 14.06
CA LEU A 43 8.79 -2.90 13.04
C LEU A 43 10.13 -2.29 13.47
N ALA A 44 10.19 -1.60 14.60
CA ALA A 44 11.43 -1.12 15.21
C ALA A 44 12.29 -2.30 15.67
N ASP A 45 11.66 -3.30 16.29
CA ASP A 45 12.35 -4.47 16.86
C ASP A 45 12.32 -5.70 15.94
N HIS A 46 11.55 -5.66 14.84
CA HIS A 46 11.35 -6.81 13.95
C HIS A 46 11.58 -6.46 12.47
N SER A 47 12.14 -7.43 11.74
CA SER A 47 12.30 -7.33 10.28
C SER A 47 10.96 -7.38 9.53
N TYR A 48 10.01 -8.17 10.04
CA TYR A 48 8.67 -8.37 9.50
C TYR A 48 7.62 -8.30 10.60
N ILE A 49 6.34 -8.29 10.23
CA ILE A 49 5.30 -7.91 11.18
C ILE A 49 5.06 -8.94 12.30
N ALA A 50 5.17 -10.24 12.00
CA ALA A 50 4.78 -11.31 12.90
C ALA A 50 5.98 -12.07 13.51
N ALA A 51 7.16 -11.99 12.90
CA ALA A 51 8.37 -12.71 13.30
C ALA A 51 9.61 -12.16 12.53
N GLU A 52 10.72 -12.89 12.58
CA GLU A 52 11.93 -12.61 11.79
C GLU A 52 11.79 -12.94 10.30
N GLU A 53 10.76 -13.68 9.90
CA GLU A 53 10.55 -14.13 8.53
C GLU A 53 9.33 -13.49 7.87
N TYR A 54 9.42 -13.31 6.55
CA TYR A 54 8.35 -12.78 5.71
C TYR A 54 7.16 -13.74 5.68
N SER A 55 5.97 -13.21 5.97
CA SER A 55 4.76 -14.02 6.12
C SER A 55 3.58 -13.48 5.31
N ILE A 56 2.47 -14.23 5.31
CA ILE A 56 1.20 -13.75 4.74
C ILE A 56 0.65 -12.52 5.47
N ALA A 57 1.05 -12.29 6.73
CA ALA A 57 0.68 -11.08 7.46
C ALA A 57 1.32 -9.84 6.81
N ASP A 58 2.58 -9.94 6.40
CA ASP A 58 3.27 -8.88 5.66
C ASP A 58 2.59 -8.62 4.31
N ILE A 59 2.23 -9.67 3.57
CA ILE A 59 1.49 -9.54 2.30
C ILE A 59 0.20 -8.74 2.50
N ALA A 60 -0.59 -9.11 3.50
CA ALA A 60 -1.89 -8.49 3.76
C ALA A 60 -1.78 -7.03 4.20
N ILE A 61 -0.79 -6.71 5.04
CA ILE A 61 -0.59 -5.36 5.58
C ILE A 61 0.08 -4.46 4.54
N TRP A 62 1.05 -4.99 3.79
CA TRP A 62 1.83 -4.24 2.81
C TRP A 62 1.02 -3.76 1.62
N ALA A 63 0.04 -4.57 1.19
CA ALA A 63 -0.92 -4.18 0.15
C ALA A 63 -1.69 -2.89 0.49
N TRP A 64 -1.77 -2.53 1.77
CA TRP A 64 -2.43 -1.31 2.26
C TRP A 64 -1.42 -0.27 2.78
N TYR A 65 -0.81 -0.52 3.95
CA TYR A 65 0.06 0.47 4.59
C TYR A 65 1.40 0.62 3.86
N GLY A 66 1.92 -0.46 3.28
CA GLY A 66 3.12 -0.39 2.45
C GLY A 66 2.91 0.51 1.23
N GLN A 67 1.79 0.32 0.51
CA GLN A 67 1.44 1.22 -0.61
C GLN A 67 1.20 2.66 -0.15
N LEU A 68 0.55 2.87 1.01
CA LEU A 68 0.27 4.19 1.56
C LEU A 68 1.56 4.97 1.84
N VAL A 69 2.49 4.39 2.61
CA VAL A 69 3.74 5.09 2.98
C VAL A 69 4.68 5.28 1.79
N LEU A 70 4.56 4.43 0.76
CA LEU A 70 5.25 4.62 -0.52
C LEU A 70 4.57 5.65 -1.44
N GLY A 71 3.54 6.36 -0.96
CA GLY A 71 2.88 7.45 -1.69
C GLY A 71 1.97 7.01 -2.83
N ARG A 72 1.50 5.76 -2.81
CA ARG A 72 0.75 5.16 -3.95
C ARG A 72 -0.75 5.11 -3.73
N LEU A 73 -1.22 5.58 -2.58
CA LEU A 73 -2.64 5.64 -2.24
C LEU A 73 -3.02 7.07 -1.85
N TYR A 74 -4.14 7.53 -2.41
CA TYR A 74 -4.91 8.71 -1.99
C TYR A 74 -4.21 10.07 -2.04
N ASP A 75 -2.96 10.17 -2.53
CA ASP A 75 -2.17 11.39 -2.45
C ASP A 75 -2.13 11.98 -1.02
N ALA A 76 -1.97 11.08 -0.04
CA ALA A 76 -2.11 11.37 1.38
C ALA A 76 -0.78 11.32 2.15
N ALA A 77 0.35 11.14 1.45
CA ALA A 77 1.66 10.92 2.08
C ALA A 77 2.07 12.09 2.97
N GLU A 78 1.98 13.32 2.45
CA GLU A 78 2.26 14.54 3.20
C GLU A 78 1.27 14.74 4.35
N PHE A 79 -0.02 14.60 4.07
CA PHE A 79 -1.10 14.80 5.05
C PHE A 79 -0.99 13.87 6.27
N LEU A 80 -0.59 12.61 6.05
CA LEU A 80 -0.42 11.63 7.11
C LEU A 80 0.97 11.69 7.77
N ASP A 81 1.89 12.50 7.24
CA ASP A 81 3.31 12.57 7.63
C ASP A 81 3.97 11.19 7.57
N VAL A 82 3.82 10.50 6.42
CA VAL A 82 4.24 9.09 6.31
C VAL A 82 5.76 8.90 6.46
N THR A 83 6.56 9.94 6.21
CA THR A 83 8.01 9.89 6.32
C THR A 83 8.51 9.83 7.76
N SER A 84 7.66 10.20 8.74
CA SER A 84 7.99 10.09 10.17
C SER A 84 8.05 8.63 10.65
N TYR A 85 7.32 7.70 10.01
CA TYR A 85 7.29 6.27 10.35
C TYR A 85 8.46 5.52 9.68
N THR A 86 9.67 5.75 10.19
CA THR A 86 10.91 5.30 9.56
C THR A 86 11.02 3.77 9.44
N HIS A 87 10.49 3.01 10.40
CA HIS A 87 10.55 1.55 10.41
C HIS A 87 9.52 0.93 9.47
N VAL A 88 8.32 1.53 9.36
CA VAL A 88 7.34 1.19 8.34
C VAL A 88 7.90 1.48 6.95
N MET A 89 8.55 2.63 6.75
CA MET A 89 9.19 2.98 5.48
C MET A 89 10.28 1.98 5.07
N ARG A 90 11.14 1.58 6.01
CA ARG A 90 12.16 0.53 5.77
C ARG A 90 11.52 -0.79 5.34
N TRP A 91 10.52 -1.26 6.09
CA TRP A 91 9.81 -2.50 5.80
C TRP A 91 9.10 -2.44 4.44
N ALA A 92 8.44 -1.31 4.15
CA ALA A 92 7.71 -1.12 2.91
C ALA A 92 8.63 -1.18 1.69
N LYS A 93 9.80 -0.53 1.75
CA LYS A 93 10.82 -0.57 0.68
C LYS A 93 11.41 -1.97 0.50
N ALA A 94 11.77 -2.65 1.59
CA ALA A 94 12.33 -4.00 1.54
C ALA A 94 11.37 -5.00 0.86
N ILE A 95 10.07 -4.91 1.16
CA ILE A 95 9.06 -5.75 0.50
C ILE A 95 8.83 -5.31 -0.95
N ASP A 96 8.81 -4.01 -1.23
CA ASP A 96 8.65 -3.49 -2.60
C ASP A 96 9.74 -4.00 -3.54
N ASP A 97 10.94 -4.24 -3.01
CA ASP A 97 12.07 -4.71 -3.79
C ASP A 97 12.00 -6.19 -4.20
N ARG A 98 11.12 -6.97 -3.59
CA ARG A 98 10.98 -8.40 -3.86
C ARG A 98 10.47 -8.63 -5.30
N PRO A 99 11.12 -9.49 -6.12
CA PRO A 99 10.69 -9.75 -7.49
C PRO A 99 9.23 -10.23 -7.61
N ALA A 100 8.79 -11.07 -6.65
CA ALA A 100 7.41 -11.55 -6.61
C ALA A 100 6.39 -10.44 -6.31
N VAL A 101 6.76 -9.45 -5.49
CA VAL A 101 5.91 -8.29 -5.17
C VAL A 101 5.84 -7.35 -6.38
N LYS A 102 6.97 -7.08 -7.04
CA LYS A 102 7.01 -6.29 -8.29
C LYS A 102 6.08 -6.88 -9.33
N ARG A 103 6.14 -8.19 -9.58
CA ARG A 103 5.25 -8.90 -10.51
C ARG A 103 3.79 -8.92 -10.03
N GLY A 104 3.54 -9.30 -8.78
CA GLY A 104 2.18 -9.46 -8.25
C GLY A 104 1.34 -8.18 -8.33
N ARG A 105 1.96 -7.01 -8.17
CA ARG A 105 1.28 -5.71 -8.25
C ARG A 105 0.88 -5.28 -9.67
N MET A 106 1.41 -5.95 -10.69
CA MET A 106 1.06 -5.65 -12.07
C MET A 106 -0.24 -6.33 -12.48
N VAL A 107 -0.54 -7.49 -11.87
CA VAL A 107 -1.68 -8.33 -12.23
C VAL A 107 -3.00 -7.63 -11.88
N ASN A 108 -3.93 -7.62 -12.83
CA ASN A 108 -5.24 -6.96 -12.78
C ASN A 108 -5.18 -5.45 -12.52
N ARG A 109 -4.03 -4.82 -12.76
CA ARG A 109 -3.85 -3.38 -12.56
C ARG A 109 -4.20 -2.62 -13.83
N MET A 110 -5.20 -1.74 -13.73
CA MET A 110 -5.76 -0.95 -14.83
C MET A 110 -5.32 0.54 -14.80
N SER A 111 -4.36 0.90 -13.96
CA SER A 111 -3.95 2.30 -13.74
C SER A 111 -2.48 2.44 -13.35
N GLY A 112 -1.91 3.63 -13.55
CA GLY A 112 -0.49 3.93 -13.34
C GLY A 112 0.32 3.87 -14.64
N ALA A 113 1.65 3.73 -14.55
CA ALA A 113 2.47 3.66 -15.75
C ALA A 113 2.22 2.34 -16.53
N PRO A 114 2.05 2.36 -17.87
CA PRO A 114 1.66 1.18 -18.66
C PRO A 114 2.57 -0.06 -18.48
N GLN A 115 3.88 0.13 -18.26
CA GLN A 115 4.83 -0.95 -18.01
C GLN A 115 4.60 -1.71 -16.71
N TYR A 116 3.75 -1.19 -15.82
CA TYR A 116 3.36 -1.83 -14.58
C TYR A 116 1.92 -2.35 -14.60
N GLN A 117 1.25 -2.35 -15.76
CA GLN A 117 -0.13 -2.80 -15.91
C GLN A 117 -0.16 -4.12 -16.69
N LEU A 118 -0.67 -5.18 -16.05
CA LEU A 118 -0.96 -6.48 -16.68
C LEU A 118 -2.42 -6.81 -16.38
N HIS A 119 -3.32 -6.52 -17.32
CA HIS A 119 -4.77 -6.61 -17.09
C HIS A 119 -5.22 -8.03 -16.72
N GLU A 120 -4.63 -9.05 -17.34
CA GLU A 120 -4.88 -10.45 -17.05
C GLU A 120 -3.56 -11.23 -17.07
N ARG A 121 -3.48 -12.30 -16.27
CA ARG A 121 -2.34 -13.21 -16.26
C ARG A 121 -2.86 -14.64 -16.41
N HIS A 122 -2.46 -15.29 -17.49
CA HIS A 122 -2.77 -16.68 -17.82
C HIS A 122 -1.50 -17.54 -17.98
N ASP A 123 -0.34 -16.92 -18.17
CA ASP A 123 0.97 -17.57 -18.25
C ASP A 123 2.07 -16.76 -17.52
N ALA A 124 3.26 -17.34 -17.30
CA ALA A 124 4.40 -16.60 -16.76
C ALA A 124 5.02 -15.64 -17.80
N SER A 125 4.96 -15.98 -19.08
CA SER A 125 5.49 -15.16 -20.19
C SER A 125 4.68 -13.88 -20.46
N ASP A 126 3.52 -13.72 -19.84
CA ASP A 126 2.67 -12.54 -19.97
C ASP A 126 3.37 -11.26 -19.47
N PHE A 127 4.27 -11.35 -18.48
CA PHE A 127 5.05 -10.20 -18.02
C PHE A 127 5.99 -9.66 -19.11
N ASP A 128 6.44 -10.53 -20.01
CA ASP A 128 7.37 -10.18 -21.08
C ASP A 128 6.64 -9.71 -22.35
N THR A 129 5.35 -10.03 -22.50
CA THR A 129 4.65 -9.87 -23.79
C THR A 129 3.29 -9.16 -23.72
N LYS A 130 2.67 -9.03 -22.53
CA LYS A 130 1.27 -8.59 -22.37
C LYS A 130 1.07 -7.40 -21.43
N THR A 131 2.14 -6.75 -20.97
CA THR A 131 2.00 -5.48 -20.23
C THR A 131 1.50 -4.37 -21.14
N GLN A 132 0.78 -3.38 -20.61
CA GLN A 132 0.09 -2.37 -21.44
C GLN A 132 1.05 -1.55 -22.31
N ASP A 133 2.27 -1.26 -21.86
CA ASP A 133 3.31 -0.65 -22.72
C ASP A 133 3.62 -1.45 -23.99
N LYS A 134 3.33 -2.75 -24.01
CA LYS A 134 3.55 -3.65 -25.16
C LYS A 134 2.30 -3.84 -26.01
N ILE A 135 1.10 -3.63 -25.47
CA ILE A 135 -0.16 -3.99 -26.15
C ILE A 135 -1.19 -2.87 -26.30
N GLY A 136 -1.09 -1.74 -25.59
CA GLY A 136 -1.96 -0.57 -25.73
C GLY A 136 -2.57 -0.07 -24.43
#